data_AF-A0A969IZX7-F1
#
_entry.id   AF-A0A969IZX7-F1
#
_cell.length_a   1.000
_cell.length_b   1.000
_cell.length_c   1.000
_cell.angle_alpha   90.00
_cell.angle_beta   90.00
_cell.angle_gamma   90.00
#
_symmetry.space_group_name_H-M   'P 1'
#
loop_
_entity.id
_entity.type
_entity.pdbx_description
1 polymer ?
#
loop_
_entity_poly.entity_id
_entity_poly.type
_entity_poly.pdbx_seq_one_letter_code
_entity_poly.pdbx_strand_id
1 'polypeptide(L)'
;MKTGVFQILTMLISMTIATPAIALPLQQGVYSASSNFIYIAMSGDRICYFGASRHGSLTASVNPDPSNSDLYLVNGTSLVLYQEDTKTLLAGDISNLRPFSAQALPLTELSPNMQQCLTSQDPYFEQSSENPFRNPE
;
A
#
# COMPACT_ATOMS: atom_id res chain seq x y z
N MET A 1 47.90 -42.15 -39.18
CA MET A 1 46.42 -42.01 -39.25
C MET A 1 45.94 -41.47 -37.91
N LYS A 2 44.91 -40.61 -37.95
CA LYS A 2 44.56 -39.55 -37.00
C LYS A 2 44.21 -40.00 -35.57
N THR A 3 44.74 -39.26 -34.60
CA THR A 3 44.37 -39.19 -33.19
C THR A 3 42.99 -38.54 -33.03
N GLY A 4 42.05 -39.21 -32.35
CA GLY A 4 40.72 -38.67 -32.04
C GLY A 4 40.65 -38.20 -30.60
N VAL A 5 40.56 -36.88 -30.41
CA VAL A 5 40.33 -36.21 -29.12
C VAL A 5 38.82 -36.19 -28.86
N PHE A 6 38.37 -36.74 -27.74
CA PHE A 6 36.99 -36.66 -27.28
C PHE A 6 36.92 -35.66 -26.11
N GLN A 7 36.52 -34.42 -26.40
CA GLN A 7 36.22 -33.43 -25.36
C GLN A 7 34.77 -33.61 -24.90
N ILE A 8 34.60 -33.96 -23.62
CA ILE A 8 33.31 -33.99 -22.94
C ILE A 8 33.04 -32.57 -22.43
N LEU A 9 32.08 -31.90 -23.07
CA LEU A 9 31.62 -30.57 -22.68
C LEU A 9 30.57 -30.71 -21.57
N THR A 10 30.97 -30.43 -20.33
CA THR A 10 30.06 -30.42 -19.17
C THR A 10 29.26 -29.12 -19.15
N MET A 11 27.97 -29.18 -19.51
CA MET A 11 27.04 -28.07 -19.35
C MET A 11 26.67 -27.92 -17.86
N LEU A 12 27.17 -26.87 -17.22
CA LEU A 12 26.71 -26.39 -15.91
C LEU A 12 25.39 -25.63 -16.10
N ILE A 13 24.28 -26.25 -15.69
CA ILE A 13 22.98 -25.61 -15.59
C ILE A 13 22.99 -24.76 -14.32
N SER A 14 23.20 -23.45 -14.47
CA SER A 14 23.01 -22.48 -13.40
C SER A 14 21.51 -22.39 -13.08
N MET A 15 21.06 -23.09 -12.03
CA MET A 15 19.74 -22.86 -11.43
C MET A 15 19.77 -21.50 -10.73
N THR A 16 19.21 -20.48 -11.37
CA THR A 16 18.85 -19.23 -10.71
C THR A 16 17.72 -19.54 -9.72
N ILE A 17 18.05 -19.61 -8.43
CA ILE A 17 17.06 -19.65 -7.36
C ILE A 17 16.44 -18.26 -7.33
N ALA A 18 15.20 -18.13 -7.81
CA ALA A 18 14.42 -16.92 -7.63
C ALA A 18 14.15 -16.76 -6.13
N THR A 19 14.79 -15.78 -5.49
CA THR A 19 14.45 -15.38 -4.13
C THR A 19 13.00 -14.89 -4.13
N PRO A 20 12.13 -15.42 -3.27
CA PRO A 20 10.78 -14.86 -3.13
C PRO A 20 10.94 -13.40 -2.70
N ALA A 21 10.27 -12.49 -3.42
CA ALA A 21 10.20 -11.10 -3.02
C ALA A 21 9.48 -11.05 -1.66
N ILE A 22 10.19 -10.58 -0.63
CA ILE A 22 9.60 -10.33 0.68
C ILE A 22 8.69 -9.11 0.50
N ALA A 23 7.38 -9.25 0.77
CA ALA A 23 6.47 -8.13 0.70
C ALA A 23 6.91 -7.00 1.64
N LEU A 24 6.86 -5.77 1.15
CA LEU A 24 7.27 -4.61 1.91
C LEU A 24 6.15 -4.24 2.90
N PRO A 25 6.45 -3.88 4.16
CA PRO A 25 5.42 -3.32 5.04
C PRO A 25 4.88 -2.01 4.45
N LEU A 26 3.64 -1.65 4.79
CA LEU A 26 3.09 -0.33 4.44
C LEU A 26 4.05 0.78 4.85
N GLN A 27 4.21 1.79 4.00
CA GLN A 27 5.03 2.95 4.30
C GLN A 27 4.13 4.13 4.68
N GLN A 28 4.55 4.89 5.70
CA GLN A 28 3.92 6.18 5.99
C GLN A 28 4.19 7.14 4.83
N GLY A 29 3.14 7.81 4.35
CA GLY A 29 3.29 8.66 3.19
C GLY A 29 2.00 9.06 2.52
N VAL A 30 2.17 9.87 1.49
CA VAL A 30 1.14 10.55 0.70
C VAL A 30 1.20 9.93 -0.68
N TYR A 31 0.11 9.36 -1.18
CA TYR A 31 0.04 8.67 -2.46
C TYR A 31 -1.10 9.22 -3.31
N SER A 32 -0.92 9.34 -4.62
CA SER A 32 -1.98 9.83 -5.51
C SER A 32 -2.14 9.00 -6.77
N ALA A 33 -3.37 8.97 -7.27
CA ALA A 33 -3.74 8.35 -8.55
C ALA A 33 -4.88 9.17 -9.18
N SER A 34 -4.56 9.87 -10.27
CA SER A 34 -5.49 10.77 -10.95
C SER A 34 -6.05 11.84 -10.01
N SER A 35 -7.35 11.82 -9.68
CA SER A 35 -8.01 12.74 -8.75
C SER A 35 -8.26 12.14 -7.36
N ASN A 36 -7.62 11.00 -7.06
CA ASN A 36 -7.73 10.32 -5.79
C ASN A 36 -6.43 10.44 -5.02
N PHE A 37 -6.56 10.49 -3.71
CA PHE A 37 -5.46 10.69 -2.80
C PHE A 37 -5.58 9.73 -1.62
N ILE A 38 -4.45 9.17 -1.18
CA ILE A 38 -4.32 8.32 -0.01
C ILE A 38 -3.23 8.87 0.89
N TYR A 39 -3.49 8.95 2.18
CA TYR A 39 -2.51 9.24 3.18
C TYR A 39 -2.46 8.10 4.20
N ILE A 40 -1.26 7.56 4.42
CA ILE A 40 -0.97 6.56 5.44
C ILE A 40 -0.19 7.24 6.55
N ALA A 41 -0.69 7.17 7.78
CA ALA A 41 0.02 7.63 8.97
C ALA A 41 0.15 6.50 9.99
N MET A 42 1.21 6.56 10.81
CA MET A 42 1.50 5.54 11.80
C MET A 42 1.81 6.17 13.17
N SER A 43 1.41 5.48 14.24
CA SER A 43 1.80 5.81 15.62
C SER A 43 1.98 4.51 16.42
N GLY A 44 3.23 4.16 16.74
CA GLY A 44 3.54 2.81 17.22
C GLY A 44 3.10 1.77 16.19
N ASP A 45 2.33 0.77 16.62
CA ASP A 45 1.78 -0.28 15.75
C ASP A 45 0.47 0.12 15.07
N ARG A 46 -0.09 1.29 15.40
CA ARG A 46 -1.36 1.77 14.84
C ARG A 46 -1.13 2.37 13.46
N ILE A 47 -1.78 1.83 12.44
CA ILE A 47 -1.78 2.36 11.07
C ILE A 47 -3.16 2.96 10.78
N CYS A 48 -3.16 4.17 10.20
CA CYS A 48 -4.36 4.88 9.79
C CYS A 48 -4.29 5.28 8.32
N TYR A 49 -5.38 5.02 7.63
CA TYR A 49 -5.64 5.37 6.25
C TYR A 49 -6.56 6.60 6.21
N PHE A 50 -6.23 7.54 5.34
CA PHE A 50 -7.16 8.55 4.85
C PHE A 50 -7.23 8.48 3.34
N GLY A 51 -8.43 8.30 2.80
CA GLY A 51 -8.68 8.29 1.37
C GLY A 51 -9.58 9.44 0.99
N ALA A 52 -9.28 10.13 -0.11
CA ALA A 52 -10.10 11.21 -0.62
C ALA A 52 -10.25 11.14 -2.14
N SER A 53 -11.45 11.49 -2.59
CA SER A 53 -11.83 11.56 -4.00
C SER A 53 -12.78 12.74 -4.22
N ARG A 54 -13.26 12.88 -5.46
CA ARG A 54 -14.32 13.86 -5.77
C ARG A 54 -15.66 13.52 -5.10
N HIS A 55 -15.86 12.29 -4.65
CA HIS A 55 -17.11 11.81 -4.06
C HIS A 55 -17.12 11.84 -2.53
N GLY A 56 -16.05 12.33 -1.91
CA GLY A 56 -15.93 12.41 -0.46
C GLY A 56 -14.59 11.87 0.03
N SER A 57 -14.52 11.64 1.32
CA SER A 57 -13.34 11.15 2.01
C SER A 57 -13.70 10.15 3.11
N LEU A 58 -12.72 9.36 3.53
CA LEU A 58 -12.85 8.48 4.67
C LEU A 58 -11.53 8.39 5.43
N THR A 59 -11.61 8.19 6.74
CA THR A 59 -10.50 7.85 7.62
C THR A 59 -10.81 6.53 8.30
N ALA A 60 -9.86 5.61 8.31
CA ALA A 60 -10.06 4.30 8.94
C ALA A 60 -8.74 3.75 9.46
N SER A 61 -8.82 2.92 10.51
CA SER A 61 -7.65 2.15 10.92
C SER A 61 -7.42 0.97 9.99
N VAL A 62 -6.16 0.57 9.91
CA VAL A 62 -5.68 -0.46 8.98
C VAL A 62 -5.06 -1.59 9.77
N ASN A 63 -5.41 -2.82 9.42
CA ASN A 63 -4.87 -4.03 10.02
C ASN A 63 -4.28 -4.95 8.94
N PRO A 64 -3.23 -5.72 9.23
CA PRO A 64 -2.80 -6.81 8.34
C PRO A 64 -3.94 -7.81 8.09
N ASP A 65 -4.03 -8.35 6.88
CA ASP A 65 -4.96 -9.44 6.57
C ASP A 65 -4.42 -10.75 7.21
N PRO A 66 -5.19 -11.43 8.08
CA PRO A 66 -4.75 -12.67 8.71
C PRO A 66 -4.58 -13.84 7.72
N SER A 67 -5.17 -13.75 6.53
CA SER A 67 -5.10 -14.79 5.49
C SER A 67 -3.99 -14.51 4.47
N ASN A 68 -3.51 -13.27 4.39
CA ASN A 68 -2.46 -12.87 3.47
C ASN A 68 -1.60 -11.77 4.10
N SER A 69 -0.39 -12.14 4.55
CA SER A 69 0.52 -11.25 5.28
C SER A 69 0.95 -10.01 4.51
N ASP A 70 0.77 -10.00 3.20
CA ASP A 70 1.22 -8.95 2.32
C ASP A 70 0.14 -7.88 2.12
N LEU A 71 -1.11 -8.22 2.46
CA LEU A 71 -2.27 -7.36 2.33
C LEU A 71 -2.64 -6.72 3.66
N TYR A 72 -3.22 -5.53 3.55
CA TYR A 72 -3.77 -4.80 4.68
C TYR A 72 -5.21 -4.43 4.41
N LEU A 73 -6.07 -4.62 5.41
CA LEU A 73 -7.50 -4.36 5.36
C LEU A 73 -7.80 -3.00 5.99
N VAL A 74 -8.58 -2.19 5.27
CA VAL A 74 -9.09 -0.92 5.79
C VAL A 74 -10.42 -1.15 6.48
N ASN A 75 -10.45 -0.97 7.81
CA ASN A 75 -11.62 -1.27 8.62
C ASN A 75 -12.87 -0.53 8.15
N GLY A 76 -14.03 -1.19 8.23
CA GLY A 76 -15.31 -0.64 7.78
C GLY A 76 -15.50 -0.63 6.26
N THR A 77 -14.56 -1.18 5.49
CA THR A 77 -14.63 -1.22 4.02
C THR A 77 -14.20 -2.58 3.44
N SER A 78 -14.40 -2.77 2.13
CA SER A 78 -13.78 -3.87 1.37
C SER A 78 -12.39 -3.52 0.82
N LEU A 79 -11.88 -2.33 1.13
CA LEU A 79 -10.65 -1.82 0.54
C LEU A 79 -9.43 -2.50 1.15
N VAL A 80 -8.56 -2.93 0.25
CA VAL A 80 -7.28 -3.57 0.55
C VAL A 80 -6.15 -2.65 0.12
N LEU A 81 -5.07 -2.67 0.88
CA LEU A 81 -3.81 -2.00 0.57
C LEU A 81 -2.69 -3.04 0.41
N TYR A 82 -1.81 -2.81 -0.55
CA TYR A 82 -0.60 -3.63 -0.78
C TYR A 82 0.56 -2.72 -1.17
N GLN A 83 1.67 -2.82 -0.44
CA GLN A 83 2.87 -2.05 -0.74
C GLN A 83 3.73 -2.82 -1.74
N GLU A 84 3.61 -2.47 -3.02
CA GLU A 84 4.36 -3.14 -4.09
C GLU A 84 5.86 -2.81 -4.01
N ASP A 85 6.17 -1.54 -3.80
CA ASP A 85 7.53 -1.04 -3.60
C ASP A 85 7.50 0.24 -2.75
N THR A 86 8.64 0.89 -2.53
CA THR A 86 8.74 2.12 -1.70
C THR A 86 8.02 3.34 -2.28
N LYS A 87 7.58 3.29 -3.53
CA LYS A 87 6.94 4.37 -4.28
C LYS A 87 5.53 4.05 -4.76
N THR A 88 5.12 2.79 -4.68
CA THR A 88 3.86 2.31 -5.24
C THR A 88 3.03 1.61 -4.18
N LEU A 89 1.88 2.21 -3.88
CA LEU A 89 0.83 1.61 -3.05
C LEU A 89 -0.30 1.15 -3.97
N LEU A 90 -0.62 -0.13 -3.97
CA LEU A 90 -1.84 -0.63 -4.61
C LEU A 90 -3.00 -0.53 -3.63
N ALA A 91 -4.13 0.00 -4.10
CA ALA A 91 -5.34 0.13 -3.29
C ALA A 91 -6.61 -0.13 -4.10
N GLY A 92 -7.60 -0.75 -3.47
CA GLY A 92 -8.90 -1.04 -4.08
C GLY A 92 -9.51 -2.33 -3.54
N ASP A 93 -10.54 -2.85 -4.21
CA ASP A 93 -11.00 -4.22 -3.96
C ASP A 93 -9.92 -5.21 -4.40
N ILE A 94 -9.86 -6.38 -3.76
CA ILE A 94 -8.83 -7.39 -4.05
C ILE A 94 -8.79 -7.83 -5.53
N SER A 95 -9.93 -7.81 -6.22
CA SER A 95 -10.04 -8.14 -7.65
C SER A 95 -9.67 -6.98 -8.58
N ASN A 96 -9.48 -5.77 -8.05
CA ASN A 96 -9.26 -4.54 -8.83
C ASN A 96 -8.38 -3.54 -8.07
N LEU A 97 -7.17 -3.99 -7.70
CA LEU A 97 -6.17 -3.12 -7.10
C LEU A 97 -5.63 -2.12 -8.14
N ARG A 98 -5.53 -0.86 -7.74
CA ARG A 98 -5.03 0.23 -8.59
C ARG A 98 -3.78 0.87 -7.98
N PRO A 99 -2.78 1.24 -8.80
CA PRO A 99 -1.57 1.85 -8.30
C PRO A 99 -1.78 3.32 -7.93
N PHE A 100 -1.20 3.71 -6.80
CA PHE A 100 -1.00 5.07 -6.36
C PHE A 100 0.48 5.34 -6.17
N SER A 101 0.94 6.47 -6.68
CA SER A 101 2.35 6.86 -6.63
C SER A 101 2.62 7.76 -5.43
N ALA A 102 3.67 7.45 -4.68
CA ALA A 102 4.16 8.25 -3.57
C ALA A 102 4.49 9.67 -4.05
N GLN A 103 4.10 10.65 -3.23
CA GLN A 103 4.30 12.07 -3.49
C GLN A 103 5.31 12.62 -2.50
N ALA A 104 6.21 13.48 -2.99
CA ALA A 104 7.14 14.23 -2.15
C ALA A 104 6.46 15.48 -1.58
N LEU A 105 5.39 15.28 -0.80
CA LEU A 105 4.68 16.36 -0.12
C LEU A 105 5.08 16.40 1.36
N PRO A 106 5.25 17.60 1.94
CA PRO A 106 5.45 17.71 3.37
C PRO A 106 4.23 17.12 4.09
N LEU A 107 4.49 16.38 5.17
CA LEU A 107 3.43 15.92 6.06
C LEU A 107 2.74 17.15 6.65
N THR A 108 1.54 17.47 6.17
CA THR A 108 0.71 18.54 6.71
C THR A 108 0.13 18.13 8.06
N GLU A 109 -0.42 19.11 8.78
CA GLU A 109 -1.18 18.87 10.00
C GLU A 109 -2.24 17.79 9.76
N LEU A 110 -2.29 16.80 10.66
CA LEU A 110 -3.23 15.69 10.59
C LEU A 110 -4.65 16.22 10.80
N SER A 111 -5.60 15.78 9.97
CA SER A 111 -7.01 16.06 10.23
C SER A 111 -7.44 15.51 11.59
N PRO A 112 -8.47 16.09 12.24
CA PRO A 112 -8.97 15.59 13.53
C PRO A 112 -9.31 14.10 13.49
N ASN A 113 -9.92 13.62 12.41
CA ASN A 113 -10.24 12.20 12.24
C ASN A 113 -8.97 11.32 12.17
N MET A 114 -7.92 11.80 11.51
CA MET A 114 -6.63 11.09 11.50
C MET A 114 -6.00 11.04 12.89
N GLN A 115 -6.04 12.13 13.65
CA GLN A 115 -5.53 12.17 15.02
C GLN A 115 -6.31 11.21 15.93
N GLN A 116 -7.64 11.19 15.81
CA GLN A 116 -8.50 10.26 16.55
C GLN A 116 -8.23 8.81 16.14
N CYS A 117 -8.07 8.53 14.85
CA CYS A 117 -7.74 7.20 14.38
C CYS A 117 -6.42 6.69 14.99
N LEU A 118 -5.39 7.53 15.03
CA LEU A 118 -4.06 7.18 15.54
C LEU A 118 -4.02 6.99 17.06
N THR A 119 -4.91 7.64 17.80
CA THR A 119 -4.98 7.56 19.27
C THR A 119 -6.00 6.56 19.78
N SER A 120 -6.92 6.11 18.92
CA SER A 120 -7.92 5.09 19.28
C SER A 120 -7.30 3.70 19.42
N GLN A 121 -7.75 2.98 20.46
CA GLN A 121 -7.39 1.58 20.70
C GLN A 121 -8.30 0.61 19.93
N ASP A 122 -9.53 1.02 19.62
CA ASP A 122 -10.51 0.21 18.91
C ASP A 122 -10.36 0.37 17.38
N PRO A 123 -10.94 -0.54 16.56
CA PRO A 123 -11.12 -0.27 15.14
C PRO A 123 -11.80 1.09 14.91
N TYR A 124 -11.29 1.88 13.97
CA TYR A 124 -11.77 3.23 13.68
C TYR A 124 -12.25 3.30 12.22
N PHE A 125 -13.37 3.98 12.01
CA PHE A 125 -13.91 4.26 10.68
C PHE A 125 -14.78 5.52 10.74
N GLU A 126 -14.48 6.48 9.88
CA GLU A 126 -15.27 7.69 9.66
C GLU A 126 -15.31 8.01 8.17
N GLN A 127 -16.47 8.42 7.67
CA GLN A 127 -16.67 8.78 6.26
C GLN A 127 -17.40 10.12 6.17
N SER A 128 -16.98 10.94 5.20
CA SER A 128 -17.65 12.19 4.86
C SER A 128 -17.96 12.25 3.37
N SER A 129 -19.20 12.65 3.04
CA SER A 129 -19.60 12.97 1.66
C SER A 129 -19.12 14.35 1.20
N GLU A 130 -18.66 15.20 2.12
CA GLU A 130 -18.02 16.47 1.74
C GLU A 130 -16.65 16.20 1.14
N ASN A 131 -16.39 16.84 0.01
CA ASN A 131 -15.08 16.82 -0.61
C ASN A 131 -14.20 17.86 0.11
N PRO A 132 -13.16 17.45 0.87
CA PRO A 132 -12.31 18.37 1.60
C PRO A 132 -11.48 19.29 0.69
N PHE A 133 -11.49 19.06 -0.63
CA PHE A 133 -10.83 19.87 -1.65
C PHE A 133 -11.81 20.68 -2.52
N ARG A 134 -13.11 20.65 -2.23
CA ARG A 134 -14.08 21.53 -2.91
C ARG A 134 -14.09 22.87 -2.19
N ASN A 135 -13.69 23.93 -2.89
CA ASN A 135 -13.84 25.29 -2.38
C ASN A 135 -15.33 25.54 -2.07
N PRO A 136 -15.68 26.10 -0.89
CA PRO A 136 -17.04 26.56 -0.65
C PRO A 136 -17.35 27.66 -1.68
N GLU A 137 -18.45 27.50 -2.40
CA GLU A 137 -18.99 28.52 -3.31
C GLU A 137 -19.56 29.72 -2.54
#